data_AF-X1PA84-F1
#
_entry.id   AF-X1PA84-F1
#
_cell.length_a   1.000
_cell.length_b   1.000
_cell.length_c   1.000
_cell.angle_alpha   90.00
_cell.angle_beta   90.00
_cell.angle_gamma   90.00
#
_symmetry.space_group_name_H-M   'P 1'
#
loop_
_entity.id
_entity.type
_entity.pdbx_description
1 polymer ?
#
loop_
_entity_poly.entity_id
_entity_poly.type
_entity_poly.pdbx_seq_one_letter_code
_entity_poly.pdbx_strand_id
1 'polypeptide(L)'
;MAFKVVFIAHTPDAESEKHQCVVETPKYKLLVRLVKDQVQAVQVCKKLVKEEGIHSILLCPGFTHQNVAEISEAVGSNVGISV
;
A
#
# COMPACT_ATOMS: atom_id res chain seq x y z
N MET A 1 -6.20 19.20 3.38
CA MET A 1 -6.12 17.75 3.62
C MET A 1 -4.71 17.30 3.28
N ALA A 2 -4.07 16.47 4.10
CA ALA A 2 -2.75 15.91 3.79
C ALA A 2 -2.89 14.88 2.66
N PHE A 3 -1.95 14.88 1.71
CA PHE A 3 -1.87 13.81 0.74
C PHE A 3 -1.41 12.53 1.44
N LYS A 4 -2.14 11.43 1.23
CA LYS A 4 -1.91 10.14 1.91
C LYS A 4 -1.48 9.09 0.91
N VAL A 5 -0.38 8.43 1.18
CA VAL A 5 0.18 7.38 0.33
C VAL A 5 0.65 6.20 1.19
N VAL A 6 0.62 4.99 0.63
CA VAL A 6 1.27 3.83 1.24
C VAL A 6 2.39 3.32 0.33
N PHE A 7 3.54 2.98 0.91
CA PHE A 7 4.56 2.15 0.28
C PHE A 7 4.42 0.71 0.76
N ILE A 8 4.39 -0.25 -0.17
CA ILE A 8 4.29 -1.67 0.11
C ILE A 8 5.44 -2.42 -0.54
N ALA A 9 6.07 -3.29 0.24
CA ALA A 9 7.12 -4.19 -0.24
C ALA A 9 6.85 -5.64 0.15
N HIS A 10 7.11 -6.55 -0.79
CA HIS A 10 7.10 -7.99 -0.53
C HIS A 10 8.34 -8.40 0.27
N THR A 11 8.12 -9.06 1.39
CA THR A 11 9.16 -9.54 2.30
C THR A 11 8.61 -10.78 3.00
N PRO A 12 9.01 -12.01 2.60
CA PRO A 12 8.35 -13.26 3.02
C PRO A 12 8.27 -13.48 4.55
N ASP A 13 9.19 -12.89 5.31
CA ASP A 13 9.27 -12.91 6.77
C ASP A 13 8.54 -11.72 7.42
N ALA A 14 7.80 -10.90 6.66
CA ALA A 14 7.13 -9.74 7.18
C ALA A 14 5.90 -10.07 8.04
N GLU A 15 5.90 -9.51 9.24
CA GLU A 15 4.71 -9.39 10.07
C GLU A 15 4.12 -7.98 9.88
N SER A 16 3.17 -7.81 8.95
CA SER A 16 2.69 -6.47 8.53
C SER A 16 2.19 -5.55 9.65
N GLU A 17 1.75 -6.10 10.79
CA GLU A 17 1.34 -5.32 11.97
C GLU A 17 2.52 -4.83 12.81
N LYS A 18 3.68 -5.53 12.76
CA LYS A 18 4.91 -5.13 13.45
C LYS A 18 5.83 -4.33 12.53
N HIS A 19 5.98 -4.77 11.29
CA HIS A 19 6.88 -4.19 10.29
C HIS A 19 6.17 -3.10 9.50
N GLN A 20 5.85 -2.02 10.21
CA GLN A 20 5.19 -0.85 9.66
C GLN A 20 5.80 0.44 10.21
N CYS A 21 5.74 1.50 9.42
CA CYS A 21 6.04 2.85 9.91
C CYS A 21 5.07 3.88 9.33
N VAL A 22 5.05 5.06 9.94
CA VAL A 22 4.31 6.23 9.47
C VAL A 22 5.23 7.43 9.57
N VAL A 23 5.30 8.20 8.48
CA VAL A 23 5.99 9.50 8.43
C VAL A 23 4.97 10.54 8.03
N GLU A 24 4.80 11.58 8.84
CA GLU A 24 3.72 12.56 8.66
C GLU A 24 4.21 14.00 8.82
N THR A 25 3.63 14.87 7.99
CA THR A 25 3.72 16.33 8.05
C THR A 25 2.32 16.90 7.85
N PRO A 26 2.09 18.21 8.05
CA PRO A 26 0.77 18.82 7.80
C PRO A 26 0.23 18.66 6.37
N LYS A 27 1.08 18.33 5.39
CA LYS A 27 0.72 18.21 3.97
C LYS A 27 0.83 16.79 3.42
N TYR A 28 1.46 15.87 4.14
CA TYR A 28 1.79 14.54 3.61
C TYR A 28 1.82 13.47 4.70
N LYS A 29 1.20 12.31 4.45
CA LYS A 29 1.25 11.13 5.31
C LYS A 29 1.70 9.93 4.48
N LEU A 30 2.90 9.43 4.76
CA LEU A 30 3.46 8.21 4.19
C LEU A 30 3.26 7.07 5.18
N LEU A 31 2.56 6.03 4.74
CA LEU A 31 2.48 4.76 5.43
C LEU A 31 3.46 3.79 4.78
N VAL A 32 4.17 2.98 5.56
CA VAL A 32 5.01 1.90 5.04
C VAL A 32 4.52 0.58 5.60
N ARG A 33 4.31 -0.42 4.75
CA ARG A 33 3.88 -1.76 5.15
C ARG A 33 4.74 -2.81 4.44
N LEU A 34 5.41 -3.66 5.20
CA LEU A 34 6.00 -4.87 4.66
C LEU A 34 4.95 -5.98 4.70
N VAL A 35 4.81 -6.71 3.60
CA VAL A 35 3.81 -7.79 3.47
C VAL A 35 4.45 -9.07 2.98
N LYS A 36 4.01 -10.20 3.51
CA LYS A 36 4.60 -11.51 3.24
C LYS A 36 4.29 -12.05 1.85
N ASP A 37 3.12 -11.71 1.32
CA ASP A 37 2.61 -12.20 0.05
C ASP A 37 1.61 -11.23 -0.57
N GLN A 38 1.23 -11.52 -1.82
CA GLN A 38 0.30 -10.73 -2.60
C GLN A 38 -1.09 -10.69 -1.98
N VAL A 39 -1.55 -11.78 -1.37
CA VAL A 39 -2.87 -11.83 -0.71
C VAL A 39 -2.91 -10.79 0.41
N GLN A 40 -1.86 -10.74 1.24
CA GLN A 40 -1.73 -9.74 2.29
C GLN A 40 -1.59 -8.33 1.71
N ALA A 41 -0.86 -8.14 0.61
CA ALA A 41 -0.75 -6.85 -0.07
C ALA A 41 -2.14 -6.30 -0.45
N VAL A 42 -2.97 -7.12 -1.11
CA VAL A 42 -4.34 -6.75 -1.51
C VAL A 42 -5.21 -6.41 -0.30
N GLN A 43 -5.15 -7.22 0.78
CA GLN A 43 -5.93 -6.96 1.99
C GLN A 43 -5.52 -5.66 2.68
N VAL A 44 -4.22 -5.41 2.80
CA VAL A 44 -3.67 -4.17 3.38
C VAL A 44 -4.09 -2.97 2.55
N CYS A 45 -3.96 -3.02 1.22
CA CYS A 45 -4.42 -1.96 0.32
C CYS A 45 -5.90 -1.64 0.52
N LYS A 46 -6.79 -2.65 0.46
CA LYS A 46 -8.23 -2.47 0.67
C LYS A 46 -8.54 -1.83 2.02
N LYS A 47 -7.90 -2.33 3.09
CA LYS A 47 -8.07 -1.80 4.44
C LYS A 47 -7.67 -0.34 4.53
N LEU A 48 -6.49 0.03 4.02
CA LEU A 48 -5.99 1.40 4.06
C LEU A 48 -6.81 2.37 3.20
N VAL A 49 -7.33 1.93 2.06
CA VAL A 49 -8.25 2.75 1.25
C VAL A 49 -9.52 3.03 2.03
N LYS A 50 -10.11 2.01 2.66
CA LYS A 50 -11.36 2.14 3.42
C LYS A 50 -11.21 2.95 4.70
N GLU A 51 -10.16 2.71 5.47
CA GLU A 51 -9.99 3.26 6.83
C GLU A 51 -9.21 4.57 6.82
N GLU A 52 -8.17 4.68 6.00
CA GLU A 52 -7.28 5.85 5.96
C GLU A 52 -7.59 6.78 4.78
N GLY A 53 -8.29 6.32 3.75
CA GLY A 53 -8.55 7.13 2.55
C GLY A 53 -7.26 7.48 1.82
N ILE A 54 -6.39 6.49 1.58
CA ILE A 54 -5.15 6.69 0.81
C ILE A 54 -5.47 7.10 -0.63
N HIS A 55 -4.65 8.01 -1.17
CA HIS A 55 -4.80 8.55 -2.52
C HIS A 55 -3.88 7.84 -3.53
N SER A 56 -2.80 7.22 -3.05
CA SER A 56 -1.83 6.53 -3.88
C SER A 56 -1.17 5.34 -3.16
N ILE A 57 -0.72 4.36 -3.94
CA ILE A 57 0.02 3.17 -3.53
C ILE A 57 1.33 3.10 -4.33
N LEU A 58 2.45 3.08 -3.62
CA LEU A 58 3.79 2.84 -4.15
C LEU A 58 4.18 1.39 -3.86
N LEU A 59 4.61 0.65 -4.88
CA LEU A 59 4.93 -0.76 -4.80
C LEU A 59 6.43 -0.96 -5.00
N CYS A 60 7.05 -1.91 -4.30
CA CYS A 60 8.44 -2.24 -4.60
C CYS A 60 8.58 -2.86 -6.01
N PRO A 61 9.76 -2.78 -6.65
CA PRO A 61 9.98 -3.34 -7.99
C PRO A 61 9.75 -4.86 -8.13
N GLY A 62 9.55 -5.58 -7.02
CA GLY A 62 9.23 -7.01 -7.03
C GLY A 62 7.78 -7.34 -7.36
N PHE A 63 6.88 -6.35 -7.47
CA PHE A 63 5.51 -6.58 -7.90
C PHE A 63 5.45 -6.83 -9.41
N THR A 64 4.89 -7.97 -9.81
CA THR A 64 4.65 -8.27 -11.23
C THR A 64 3.51 -7.43 -11.77
N HIS A 65 3.39 -7.30 -13.10
CA HIS A 65 2.25 -6.61 -13.72
C HIS A 65 0.89 -7.19 -13.29
N GLN A 66 0.81 -8.52 -13.09
CA GLN A 66 -0.39 -9.17 -12.59
C GLN A 66 -0.70 -8.73 -11.15
N ASN A 67 0.30 -8.63 -10.29
CA ASN A 67 0.10 -8.16 -8.92
C ASN A 67 -0.39 -6.70 -8.87
N VAL A 68 0.16 -5.85 -9.73
CA VAL A 68 -0.26 -4.45 -9.87
C VAL A 68 -1.73 -4.37 -10.33
N ALA A 69 -2.10 -5.15 -11.35
CA ALA A 69 -3.47 -5.18 -11.87
C ALA A 69 -4.48 -5.65 -10.82
N GLU A 70 -4.15 -6.72 -10.08
CA GLU A 70 -5.00 -7.24 -9.01
C GLU A 70 -5.22 -6.21 -7.89
N ILE A 71 -4.17 -5.48 -7.48
CA ILE A 71 -4.31 -4.40 -6.51
C ILE A 71 -5.18 -3.28 -7.07
N SER A 72 -5.00 -2.91 -8.34
CA SER A 72 -5.81 -1.88 -9.01
C SER A 72 -7.30 -2.22 -9.03
N GLU A 73 -7.65 -3.45 -9.39
CA GLU A 73 -9.03 -3.93 -9.38
C GLU A 73 -9.60 -3.95 -7.95
N ALA A 74 -8.78 -4.34 -6.98
CA ALA A 74 -9.16 -4.43 -5.58
C ALA A 74 -9.48 -3.09 -4.91
N VAL A 75 -8.77 -2.00 -5.27
CA VAL A 75 -8.89 -0.69 -4.61
C VAL A 75 -9.76 0.31 -5.37
N GLY A 76 -10.01 0.06 -6.66
CA GLY A 76 -10.83 0.92 -7.52
C GLY A 76 -10.05 2.09 -8.14
N SER A 77 -10.73 2.82 -9.03
CA SER A 77 -10.12 3.81 -9.95
C SER A 77 -9.65 5.12 -9.31
N ASN A 78 -9.97 5.37 -8.03
CA ASN A 78 -9.69 6.65 -7.37
C ASN A 78 -8.33 6.66 -6.64
N VAL A 79 -7.56 5.59 -6.74
CA VAL A 79 -6.25 5.43 -6.08
C VAL A 79 -5.17 5.27 -7.15
N GLY A 80 -4.17 6.14 -7.13
CA GLY A 80 -3.01 6.01 -8.02
C GLY A 80 -2.16 4.81 -7.63
N ILE A 81 -1.61 4.08 -8.60
CA ILE A 81 -0.67 2.98 -8.35
C ILE A 81 0.61 3.26 -9.13
N SER A 82 1.75 3.11 -8.47
CA SER A 82 3.07 3.27 -9.08
C SER A 82 4.05 2.26 -8.49
N VAL A 83 5.06 1.90 -9.28
CA VAL A 83 6.17 1.01 -8.89
C VAL A 83 7.45 1.84 -8.86
#